data_AF-D5BPF2-F1
#
_entry.id   AF-D5BPF2-F1
#
_cell.length_a   1.000
_cell.length_b   1.000
_cell.length_c   1.000
_cell.angle_alpha   90.00
_cell.angle_beta   90.00
_cell.angle_gamma   90.00
#
_symmetry.space_group_name_H-M   'P 1'
#
loop_
_entity.id
_entity.type
_entity.pdbx_description
1 polymer ?
#
loop_
_entity_poly.entity_id
_entity_poly.type
_entity_poly.pdbx_seq_one_letter_code
_entity_poly.pdbx_strand_id
1 'polypeptide(L)'
;MAKFKRTLIPLSGIVYGEIIYWTTISSAIVVLFGTIKTFIEPHSALPPAYMLNAVLSGESVTNIWMGSPMGAVPNGHWYLSILSSGEGMTTAGLALGVFSIIPGTFISSFFLWRSNNRFFARLALAAAFITITSMVGVIPLPIG
;
A
#
# COMPACT_ATOMS: atom_id res chain seq x y z
N MET A 1 -32.24 -12.44 30.40
CA MET A 1 -30.94 -11.83 30.06
C MET A 1 -30.20 -12.76 29.12
N ALA A 2 -30.11 -12.43 27.83
CA ALA A 2 -29.39 -13.27 26.87
C ALA A 2 -27.88 -13.23 27.18
N LYS A 3 -27.30 -14.38 27.55
CA LYS A 3 -25.85 -14.54 27.69
C LYS A 3 -25.22 -14.30 26.32
N PHE A 4 -24.51 -13.18 26.16
CA PHE A 4 -23.60 -12.98 25.04
C PHE A 4 -22.56 -14.11 25.05
N LYS A 5 -22.77 -15.16 24.25
CA LYS A 5 -21.70 -16.12 23.94
C LYS A 5 -20.64 -15.32 23.17
N ARG A 6 -19.47 -15.11 23.75
CA ARG A 6 -18.28 -14.69 22.99
C ARG A 6 -18.14 -15.66 21.82
N THR A 7 -18.46 -15.23 20.61
CA THR A 7 -18.15 -15.98 19.41
C THR A 7 -16.64 -16.11 19.36
N LEU A 8 -16.12 -17.34 19.36
CA LEU A 8 -14.70 -17.59 19.15
C LEU A 8 -14.34 -16.93 17.81
N ILE A 9 -13.42 -15.99 17.83
CA ILE A 9 -12.93 -15.34 16.60
C ILE A 9 -12.31 -16.45 15.75
N PRO A 10 -12.69 -16.58 14.46
CA PRO A 10 -12.10 -17.59 13.60
C PRO A 10 -10.58 -17.34 13.50
N LEU A 11 -9.80 -18.41 13.61
CA LEU A 11 -8.34 -18.33 13.62
C LEU A 11 -7.78 -17.65 12.35
N SER A 12 -8.46 -17.80 11.21
CA SER A 12 -8.13 -17.11 9.96
C SER A 12 -8.24 -15.57 10.06
N GLY A 13 -9.17 -15.05 10.87
CA GLY A 13 -9.33 -13.62 11.12
C GLY A 13 -8.26 -13.07 12.06
N ILE A 14 -7.85 -13.88 13.05
CA ILE A 14 -6.75 -13.51 13.97
C ILE A 14 -5.44 -13.40 13.19
N VAL A 15 -5.11 -14.41 12.39
CA VAL A 15 -3.85 -14.43 11.61
C VAL A 15 -3.82 -13.30 10.58
N TYR A 16 -4.93 -13.04 9.88
CA TYR A 16 -5.04 -11.88 8.99
C TYR A 16 -4.81 -10.57 9.75
N GLY A 17 -5.51 -10.37 10.86
CA GLY A 17 -5.43 -9.15 11.66
C GLY A 17 -4.03 -8.90 12.20
N GLU A 18 -3.36 -9.95 12.69
CA GLU A 18 -2.01 -9.83 13.26
C GLU A 18 -0.96 -9.46 12.20
N ILE A 19 -1.03 -10.06 11.01
CA ILE A 19 -0.16 -9.70 9.89
C ILE A 19 -0.37 -8.22 9.54
N ILE A 20 -1.60 -7.82 9.25
CA ILE A 20 -1.93 -6.44 8.84
C ILE A 20 -1.57 -5.44 9.94
N TYR A 21 -1.81 -5.77 11.21
CA TYR A 21 -1.54 -4.89 12.33
C TYR A 21 -0.04 -4.57 12.41
N TRP A 22 0.81 -5.60 12.43
CA TRP A 22 2.25 -5.40 12.54
C TRP A 22 2.85 -4.75 11.30
N THR A 23 2.42 -5.15 10.10
CA THR A 23 2.92 -4.55 8.86
C THR A 23 2.49 -3.10 8.72
N THR A 24 1.29 -2.73 9.16
CA THR A 24 0.82 -1.34 9.16
C THR A 24 1.63 -0.48 10.13
N ILE A 25 1.96 -1.01 11.32
CA ILE A 25 2.83 -0.31 12.26
C ILE A 25 4.22 -0.11 11.66
N SER A 26 4.83 -1.17 11.11
CA SER A 26 6.13 -1.07 10.46
C SER A 26 6.12 -0.09 9.28
N SER A 27 5.07 -0.14 8.45
CA SER A 27 4.83 0.81 7.35
C SER A 27 4.77 2.25 7.85
N ALA A 28 3.98 2.52 8.90
CA ALA A 28 3.83 3.85 9.47
C ALA A 28 5.17 4.41 9.99
N ILE A 29 5.98 3.56 10.62
CA ILE A 29 7.33 3.93 11.06
C ILE A 29 8.21 4.30 9.85
N VAL A 30 8.21 3.50 8.79
CA VAL A 30 8.99 3.79 7.56
C VAL A 30 8.52 5.10 6.91
N VAL A 31 7.21 5.33 6.83
CA VAL A 31 6.62 6.58 6.31
C VAL A 31 7.05 7.78 7.14
N LEU A 32 7.05 7.66 8.47
CA LEU A 32 7.46 8.74 9.36
C LEU A 32 8.93 9.13 9.12
N PHE A 33 9.83 8.15 9.05
CA PHE A 33 11.24 8.40 8.75
C PHE A 33 11.44 8.99 7.36
N GLY A 34 10.74 8.47 6.34
CA GLY A 34 10.77 9.02 4.99
C GLY A 34 10.33 10.48 4.95
N THR A 35 9.23 10.80 5.63
CA THR A 35 8.68 12.16 5.68
C THR A 35 9.65 13.13 6.35
N ILE A 36 10.23 12.75 7.50
CA ILE A 36 11.25 13.55 8.19
C ILE A 36 12.43 13.81 7.25
N LYS A 37 12.89 12.77 6.54
CA LYS A 37 14.00 12.88 5.60
C LYS A 37 13.65 13.82 4.43
N THR A 38 12.45 13.76 3.88
CA THR A 38 11.99 14.66 2.80
C THR A 38 12.08 16.13 3.21
N PHE A 39 11.81 16.47 4.48
CA PHE A 39 11.91 17.85 4.96
C PHE A 39 13.34 18.33 5.21
N ILE A 40 14.29 17.42 5.42
CA ILE A 40 15.71 17.76 5.67
C ILE A 40 16.50 17.82 4.35
N GLU A 41 16.09 17.04 3.35
CA GLU A 41 16.81 16.90 2.08
C GLU A 41 16.68 18.19 1.23
N PRO A 42 17.78 18.89 0.88
CA PRO A 42 17.73 20.15 0.13
C PRO A 42 17.22 20.01 -1.31
N HIS A 43 17.37 18.80 -1.86
CA HIS A 43 17.01 18.46 -3.23
C HIS A 43 15.92 17.38 -3.21
N SER A 44 14.67 17.83 -3.23
CA SER A 44 13.49 16.98 -3.28
C SER A 44 13.15 16.66 -4.74
N ALA A 45 12.96 15.37 -5.05
CA ALA A 45 12.57 14.93 -6.39
C ALA A 45 11.11 15.31 -6.71
N LEU A 46 10.29 15.52 -5.68
CA LEU A 46 8.90 15.95 -5.73
C LEU A 46 8.62 16.99 -4.64
N PRO A 47 8.87 18.28 -4.93
CA PRO A 47 8.67 19.36 -3.98
C PRO A 47 7.21 19.37 -3.47
N PRO A 48 6.95 19.18 -2.16
CA PRO A 48 5.59 19.07 -1.65
C PRO A 48 4.74 20.32 -1.92
N ALA A 49 5.37 21.51 -1.90
CA ALA A 49 4.71 22.77 -2.18
C ALA A 49 4.23 22.86 -3.64
N TYR A 50 5.03 22.39 -4.60
CA TYR A 50 4.64 22.35 -6.01
C TYR A 50 3.52 21.33 -6.23
N MET A 51 3.69 20.10 -5.73
CA MET A 51 2.68 19.04 -5.84
C MET A 51 1.33 19.48 -5.28
N LEU A 52 1.33 20.07 -4.08
CA LEU A 52 0.09 20.55 -3.45
C LEU A 52 -0.53 21.71 -4.24
N ASN A 53 0.27 22.67 -4.71
CA ASN A 53 -0.23 23.80 -5.48
C ASN A 53 -0.83 23.36 -6.83
N ALA A 54 -0.16 22.46 -7.56
CA ALA A 54 -0.61 21.96 -8.85
C ALA A 54 -1.89 21.11 -8.75
N VAL A 55 -2.06 20.36 -7.65
CA VAL A 55 -3.32 19.66 -7.37
C VAL A 55 -4.44 20.65 -7.06
N LEU A 56 -4.17 21.68 -6.25
CA LEU A 56 -5.17 22.69 -5.87
C LEU A 56 -5.55 23.62 -7.02
N SER A 57 -4.65 23.85 -7.98
CA SER A 57 -4.94 24.60 -9.22
C SER A 57 -5.76 23.79 -10.23
N GLY A 58 -5.97 22.49 -9.97
CA GLY A 58 -6.76 21.61 -10.83
C GLY A 58 -6.02 21.17 -12.10
N GLU A 59 -4.69 21.13 -12.08
CA GLU A 59 -3.91 20.61 -13.21
C GLU A 59 -4.15 19.12 -13.45
N SER A 60 -4.04 18.68 -14.71
CA SER A 60 -4.10 17.26 -15.06
C SER A 60 -2.90 16.52 -14.49
N VAL A 61 -3.07 15.22 -14.20
CA VAL A 61 -2.00 14.36 -13.66
C VAL A 61 -0.76 14.42 -14.55
N THR A 62 -0.95 14.39 -15.87
CA THR A 62 0.13 14.51 -16.86
C THR A 62 0.92 15.81 -16.72
N ASN A 63 0.24 16.95 -16.54
CA ASN A 63 0.88 18.26 -16.42
C ASN A 63 1.65 18.39 -15.09
N ILE A 64 1.08 17.89 -13.99
CA ILE A 64 1.73 17.87 -12.67
C ILE A 64 3.07 17.10 -12.74
N TRP A 65 3.09 15.94 -13.39
CA TRP A 65 4.32 15.15 -13.53
C TRP A 65 5.31 15.75 -14.52
N MET A 66 4.85 16.34 -15.62
CA MET A 66 5.73 17.03 -16.57
C MET A 66 6.41 18.27 -15.97
N GLY A 67 5.72 19.01 -15.10
CA GLY A 67 6.29 20.16 -14.40
C GLY A 67 7.12 19.81 -13.17
N SER A 68 7.11 18.54 -12.75
CA SER A 68 7.98 18.05 -11.67
C SER A 68 9.42 17.82 -12.15
N PRO A 69 10.42 17.77 -11.25
CA PRO A 69 11.80 17.38 -11.59
C PRO A 69 11.94 16.01 -12.26
N MET A 70 10.91 15.15 -12.22
CA MET A 70 10.89 13.87 -12.93
C MET A 70 10.61 14.01 -14.44
N GLY A 71 9.96 15.09 -14.89
CA GLY A 71 9.73 15.40 -16.31
C GLY A 71 8.87 14.41 -17.10
N ALA A 72 8.39 13.33 -16.47
CA ALA A 72 7.58 12.29 -17.08
C ALA A 72 6.71 11.61 -16.01
N VAL A 73 5.62 10.97 -16.45
CA VAL A 73 4.78 10.15 -15.56
C VAL A 73 5.59 8.94 -15.09
N PRO A 74 5.85 8.78 -13.79
CA PRO A 74 6.70 7.71 -13.30
C PRO A 74 6.01 6.34 -13.36
N ASN A 75 6.82 5.29 -13.57
CA ASN A 75 6.37 3.89 -13.46
C ASN A 75 5.85 3.59 -12.04
N GLY A 76 4.91 2.65 -11.87
CA GLY A 76 4.30 2.34 -10.56
C GLY A 76 5.27 2.02 -9.41
N HIS A 77 6.50 1.58 -9.73
CA HIS A 77 7.56 1.28 -8.77
C HIS A 77 8.73 2.28 -8.78
N TRP A 78 8.53 3.50 -9.25
CA TRP A 78 9.55 4.55 -9.33
C TRP A 78 10.30 4.77 -8.00
N TYR A 79 9.61 4.60 -6.87
CA TYR A 79 10.17 4.72 -5.53
C TYR A 79 11.35 3.76 -5.27
N LEU A 80 11.43 2.62 -5.98
CA LEU A 80 12.55 1.68 -5.87
C LEU A 80 13.86 2.28 -6.37
N SER A 81 13.80 3.15 -7.39
CA SER A 81 14.99 3.80 -7.97
C SER A 81 15.54 4.91 -7.10
N ILE A 82 14.72 5.46 -6.20
CA ILE A 82 15.08 6.56 -5.30
C ILE A 82 14.84 6.21 -3.83
N LEU A 83 15.00 4.93 -3.46
CA LEU A 83 14.71 4.45 -2.10
C LEU A 83 15.51 5.19 -1.02
N SER A 84 16.68 5.71 -1.39
CA SER A 84 17.54 6.51 -0.54
C SER A 84 17.07 7.95 -0.38
N SER A 85 16.06 8.42 -1.09
CA SER A 85 15.45 9.74 -0.88
C SER A 85 14.33 9.65 0.17
N GLY A 86 14.00 10.76 0.83
CA GLY A 86 12.86 10.78 1.76
C GLY A 86 11.53 10.40 1.11
N GLU A 87 11.30 10.85 -0.12
CA GLU A 87 10.07 10.55 -0.89
C GLU A 87 9.99 9.08 -1.27
N GLY A 88 11.09 8.53 -1.80
CA GLY A 88 11.17 7.11 -2.12
C GLY A 88 10.94 6.23 -0.90
N MET A 89 11.49 6.60 0.27
CA MET A 89 11.25 5.90 1.52
C MET A 89 9.79 6.02 1.99
N THR A 90 9.18 7.20 1.83
CA THR A 90 7.77 7.45 2.16
C THR A 90 6.85 6.57 1.30
N THR A 91 7.03 6.60 -0.01
CA THR A 91 6.24 5.79 -0.95
C THR A 91 6.52 4.29 -0.78
N ALA A 92 7.76 3.89 -0.46
CA ALA A 92 8.09 2.50 -0.14
C ALA A 92 7.39 2.02 1.14
N GLY A 93 7.30 2.88 2.17
CA GLY A 93 6.54 2.61 3.38
C GLY A 93 5.06 2.37 3.05
N LEU A 94 4.42 3.29 2.32
CA LEU A 94 3.04 3.13 1.87
C LEU A 94 2.83 1.84 1.06
N ALA A 95 3.74 1.53 0.14
CA ALA A 95 3.71 0.31 -0.64
C ALA A 95 3.78 -0.95 0.25
N LEU A 96 4.66 -0.97 1.26
CA LEU A 96 4.75 -2.05 2.24
C LEU A 96 3.42 -2.24 2.98
N GLY A 97 2.82 -1.16 3.47
CA GLY A 97 1.52 -1.19 4.15
C GLY A 97 0.41 -1.77 3.27
N VAL A 98 0.27 -1.28 2.05
CA VAL A 98 -0.75 -1.75 1.10
C VAL A 98 -0.51 -3.20 0.68
N PHE A 99 0.73 -3.56 0.33
CA PHE A 99 1.05 -4.91 -0.13
C PHE A 99 1.05 -5.96 0.98
N SER A 100 1.01 -5.55 2.25
CA SER A 100 0.83 -6.49 3.37
C SER A 100 -0.48 -7.28 3.33
N ILE A 101 -1.46 -6.82 2.57
CA ILE A 101 -2.69 -7.57 2.31
C ILE A 101 -2.44 -8.88 1.56
N ILE A 102 -1.37 -8.97 0.76
CA ILE A 102 -1.00 -10.18 0.02
C ILE A 102 -0.68 -11.32 0.99
N PRO A 103 0.34 -11.23 1.87
CA PRO A 103 0.61 -12.29 2.84
C PRO A 103 -0.56 -12.50 3.81
N GLY A 104 -1.26 -11.44 4.21
CA GLY A 104 -2.43 -11.54 5.08
C GLY A 104 -3.55 -12.40 4.50
N THR A 105 -3.95 -12.13 3.25
CA THR A 105 -5.01 -12.89 2.56
C THR A 105 -4.57 -14.28 2.14
N PHE A 106 -3.30 -14.46 1.75
CA PHE A 106 -2.76 -15.76 1.36
C PHE A 106 -2.71 -16.73 2.55
N ILE A 107 -2.19 -16.29 3.69
CA ILE A 107 -2.10 -17.10 4.91
C ILE A 107 -3.51 -17.32 5.49
N SER A 108 -4.39 -16.31 5.47
CA SER A 108 -5.79 -16.47 5.91
C SER A 108 -6.55 -17.50 5.07
N SER A 109 -6.33 -17.52 3.75
CA SER A 109 -6.92 -18.52 2.84
C SER A 109 -6.50 -19.94 3.22
N PHE A 110 -5.22 -20.17 3.55
CA PHE A 110 -4.72 -21.46 4.00
C PHE A 110 -5.43 -21.96 5.26
N PHE A 111 -5.62 -21.09 6.25
CA PHE A 111 -6.34 -21.45 7.48
C PHE A 111 -7.85 -21.67 7.25
N LEU A 112 -8.48 -20.88 6.37
CA LEU A 112 -9.89 -21.07 5.98
C LEU A 112 -10.12 -22.42 5.30
N TRP A 113 -9.18 -22.88 4.48
CA TRP A 113 -9.24 -24.19 3.85
C TRP A 113 -9.22 -25.31 4.89
N ARG A 114 -8.36 -25.18 5.91
CA ARG A 114 -8.26 -26.15 7.02
C ARG A 114 -9.49 -26.15 7.93
N SER A 115 -10.18 -25.02 8.07
CA SER A 115 -11.44 -24.89 8.81
C SER A 115 -12.69 -25.29 8.00
N ASN A 116 -12.53 -25.95 6.85
CA ASN A 116 -13.60 -26.43 5.96
C ASN A 116 -14.49 -25.33 5.33
N ASN A 117 -14.06 -24.07 5.39
CA ASN A 117 -14.76 -22.92 4.80
C ASN A 117 -14.26 -22.64 3.38
N ARG A 118 -14.46 -23.61 2.48
CA ARG A 118 -13.87 -23.62 1.13
C ARG A 118 -14.30 -22.46 0.23
N PHE A 119 -15.52 -21.95 0.40
CA PHE A 119 -16.02 -20.80 -0.36
C PHE A 119 -15.21 -19.53 -0.03
N PHE A 120 -15.06 -19.21 1.25
CA PHE A 120 -14.28 -18.05 1.69
C PHE A 120 -12.79 -18.18 1.38
N ALA A 121 -12.23 -19.40 1.43
CA ALA A 121 -10.85 -19.63 1.03
C ALA A 121 -10.60 -19.27 -0.44
N ARG A 122 -11.52 -19.63 -1.36
CA ARG A 122 -11.43 -19.28 -2.78
C ARG A 122 -11.55 -17.79 -3.03
N LEU A 123 -12.45 -17.11 -2.31
CA LEU A 123 -12.58 -15.64 -2.41
C LEU A 123 -11.34 -14.92 -1.91
N ALA A 124 -10.77 -15.36 -0.78
CA ALA A 124 -9.53 -14.80 -0.26
C ALA A 124 -8.36 -14.99 -1.23
N LEU A 125 -8.29 -16.16 -1.88
CA LEU A 125 -7.27 -16.45 -2.89
C LEU A 125 -7.47 -15.60 -4.16
N ALA A 126 -8.70 -15.43 -4.63
CA ALA A 126 -9.00 -14.53 -5.75
C ALA A 126 -8.61 -13.07 -5.42
N ALA A 127 -8.93 -12.59 -4.22
CA ALA A 127 -8.53 -11.26 -3.76
C ALA A 127 -7.00 -11.09 -3.69
N ALA A 128 -6.28 -12.12 -3.25
CA ALA A 128 -4.82 -12.13 -3.27
C ALA A 128 -4.27 -12.00 -4.70
N PHE A 129 -4.82 -12.75 -5.66
CA PHE A 129 -4.43 -12.68 -7.07
C PHE A 129 -4.72 -11.31 -7.71
N ILE A 130 -5.88 -10.70 -7.42
CA ILE A 130 -6.21 -9.35 -7.89
C ILE A 130 -5.20 -8.34 -7.32
N THR A 131 -4.85 -8.47 -6.05
CA THR A 131 -3.85 -7.57 -5.44
C THR A 131 -2.47 -7.74 -6.07
N ILE A 132 -2.04 -8.98 -6.35
CA ILE A 132 -0.74 -9.26 -7.00
C ILE A 132 -0.71 -8.68 -8.42
N THR A 133 -1.78 -8.89 -9.20
CA THR A 133 -1.86 -8.36 -10.58
C THR A 133 -1.90 -6.84 -10.61
N SER A 134 -2.54 -6.21 -9.63
CA SER A 134 -2.49 -4.76 -9.40
C SER A 134 -1.07 -4.30 -9.04
N MET A 135 -0.39 -4.99 -8.13
CA MET A 135 0.99 -4.68 -7.73
C MET A 135 1.96 -4.73 -8.91
N VAL A 136 1.86 -5.73 -9.79
CA VAL A 136 2.74 -5.88 -10.95
C VAL A 136 2.47 -4.83 -12.04
N GLY A 137 1.37 -4.08 -11.95
CA GLY A 137 1.02 -3.04 -12.93
C GLY A 137 0.47 -3.60 -14.24
N VAL A 138 -0.09 -4.83 -14.21
CA VAL A 138 -0.81 -5.40 -15.38
C VAL A 138 -2.08 -4.59 -15.67
N ILE A 139 -2.64 -3.94 -14.64
CA ILE A 139 -3.72 -2.98 -14.76
C ILE A 139 -3.07 -1.59 -14.86
N PRO A 140 -3.09 -0.94 -16.03
CA PRO A 140 -2.51 0.40 -16.16
C PRO A 140 -3.25 1.36 -15.23
N LEU A 141 -2.49 2.28 -14.63
CA LEU A 141 -3.10 3.39 -13.91
C LEU A 141 -4.04 4.13 -14.87
N PRO A 142 -5.25 4.53 -14.42
CA PRO A 142 -6.07 5.43 -15.20
C PRO A 142 -5.32 6.76 -15.33
N ILE A 143 -4.60 6.90 -16.43
CA ILE A 143 -4.06 8.15 -16.92
C ILE A 143 -5.26 9.00 -17.35
N GLY A 144 -5.67 9.90 -16.46
CA GLY A 144 -6.58 11.00 -16.78
C GLY A 144 -5.88 12.09 -17.56
#